data_AF-A0A7L8AIE8-F1
#
_entry.id   AF-A0A7L8AIE8-F1
#
_cell.length_a   1.000
_cell.length_b   1.000
_cell.length_c   1.000
_cell.angle_alpha   90.00
_cell.angle_beta   90.00
_cell.angle_gamma   90.00
#
_symmetry.space_group_name_H-M   'P 1'
#
loop_
_entity.id
_entity.type
_entity.pdbx_description
1 polymer ?
#
loop_
_entity_poly.entity_id
_entity_poly.type
_entity_poly.pdbx_seq_one_letter_code
_entity_poly.pdbx_strand_id
1 'polypeptide(L)'
;MKNIEILYQSENNQIISYLKLRKFIGIIGIFLPIILPLVLIIFKNEDFIQDSISDYYGTEARDYFVGFMFALGLFLLTYKGYKFGNDNLFANLGAVFALGVALFPTTSEYLSIRIIHLSSAGLLFAVFAYFCLVIFKRTKPGGKPTDMKKTRNKFYTIC
;
A
#
# COMPACT_ATOMS: atom_id res chain seq x y z
N MET A 1 -38.17 -8.49 -5.79
CA MET A 1 -37.02 -9.22 -6.38
C MET A 1 -35.98 -8.30 -7.01
N LYS A 2 -36.32 -7.42 -7.97
CA LYS A 2 -35.36 -6.50 -8.64
C LYS A 2 -34.43 -5.70 -7.70
N ASN A 3 -34.95 -5.13 -6.61
CA ASN A 3 -34.15 -4.38 -5.63
C ASN A 3 -33.13 -5.26 -4.87
N ILE A 4 -33.45 -6.54 -4.66
CA ILE A 4 -32.57 -7.48 -3.96
C ILE A 4 -31.41 -7.87 -4.89
N GLU A 5 -31.68 -8.16 -6.16
CA GLU A 5 -30.64 -8.45 -7.17
C GLU A 5 -29.69 -7.26 -7.38
N ILE A 6 -30.21 -6.03 -7.43
CA ILE A 6 -29.38 -4.82 -7.54
C ILE A 6 -28.44 -4.68 -6.33
N LEU A 7 -28.93 -4.97 -5.12
CA LEU A 7 -28.11 -4.93 -3.91
C LEU A 7 -27.00 -6.00 -3.94
N TYR A 8 -27.32 -7.24 -4.29
CA TYR A 8 -26.34 -8.32 -4.43
C TYR A 8 -25.28 -8.04 -5.50
N GLN A 9 -25.70 -7.51 -6.66
CA GLN A 9 -24.78 -7.17 -7.74
C GLN A 9 -23.82 -6.03 -7.33
N SER A 10 -24.33 -5.02 -6.63
CA SER A 10 -23.51 -3.92 -6.13
C SER A 10 -22.48 -4.38 -5.08
N GLU A 11 -22.87 -5.27 -4.16
CA GLU A 11 -21.97 -5.80 -3.13
C GLU A 11 -20.85 -6.64 -3.77
N ASN A 12 -21.18 -7.52 -4.71
CA ASN A 12 -20.19 -8.32 -5.43
C ASN A 12 -19.20 -7.45 -6.20
N ASN A 13 -19.68 -6.40 -6.87
CA ASN A 13 -18.80 -5.52 -7.65
C ASN A 13 -17.84 -4.72 -6.74
N GLN A 14 -18.31 -4.30 -5.55
CA GLN A 14 -17.45 -3.68 -4.54
C GLN A 14 -16.37 -4.64 -4.03
N ILE A 15 -16.73 -5.89 -3.72
CA ILE A 15 -15.78 -6.91 -3.25
C ILE A 15 -14.69 -7.17 -4.31
N ILE A 16 -15.08 -7.35 -5.57
CA ILE A 16 -14.13 -7.60 -6.67
C ILE A 16 -13.18 -6.41 -6.83
N SER A 17 -13.69 -5.18 -6.85
CA SER A 17 -12.89 -3.97 -6.98
C SER A 17 -11.87 -3.84 -5.85
N TYR A 18 -12.31 -4.07 -4.62
CA TYR A 18 -11.47 -4.07 -3.43
C TYR A 18 -10.36 -5.14 -3.47
N LEU A 19 -10.67 -6.36 -3.93
CA LEU A 19 -9.66 -7.43 -4.03
C LEU A 19 -8.61 -7.12 -5.11
N LYS A 20 -9.04 -6.56 -6.24
CA LYS A 20 -8.13 -6.12 -7.31
C LYS A 20 -7.18 -5.04 -6.81
N LEU A 21 -7.70 -4.06 -6.08
CA LEU A 21 -6.91 -2.94 -5.58
C LEU A 21 -5.82 -3.36 -4.60
N ARG A 22 -6.14 -4.29 -3.68
CA ARG A 22 -5.12 -4.88 -2.80
C ARG A 22 -4.03 -5.62 -3.55
N LYS A 23 -4.39 -6.33 -4.63
CA LYS A 23 -3.40 -6.99 -5.48
C LYS A 23 -2.48 -5.96 -6.13
N PHE A 24 -3.00 -4.85 -6.65
CA PHE A 24 -2.17 -3.78 -7.22
C PHE A 24 -1.24 -3.14 -6.19
N ILE A 25 -1.72 -2.85 -4.99
CA ILE A 25 -0.90 -2.33 -3.88
C ILE A 25 0.24 -3.31 -3.55
N GLY A 26 -0.06 -4.61 -3.43
CA GLY A 26 0.96 -5.64 -3.18
C GLY A 26 1.95 -5.80 -4.33
N ILE A 27 1.47 -5.73 -5.58
CA ILE A 27 2.32 -5.74 -6.78
C ILE A 27 3.29 -4.57 -6.73
N ILE A 28 2.83 -3.34 -6.48
CA ILE A 28 3.73 -2.18 -6.34
C ILE A 28 4.82 -2.46 -5.29
N GLY A 29 4.43 -2.96 -4.11
CA GLY A 29 5.38 -3.25 -3.04
C GLY A 29 6.44 -4.31 -3.41
N ILE A 30 6.08 -5.32 -4.22
CA ILE A 30 7.01 -6.36 -4.67
C ILE A 30 7.91 -5.85 -5.80
N PHE A 31 7.38 -5.05 -6.72
CA PHE A 31 8.13 -4.56 -7.88
C PHE A 31 9.05 -3.39 -7.53
N LEU A 32 8.70 -2.56 -6.55
CA LEU A 32 9.50 -1.42 -6.12
C LEU A 32 10.97 -1.79 -5.80
N PRO A 33 11.29 -2.79 -4.94
CA PRO A 33 12.68 -3.17 -4.66
C PRO A 33 13.41 -3.82 -5.84
N ILE A 34 12.71 -4.18 -6.93
CA ILE A 34 13.30 -4.79 -8.12
C ILE A 34 13.59 -3.71 -9.18
N ILE A 35 12.62 -2.81 -9.39
CA ILE A 35 12.69 -1.79 -10.45
C ILE A 35 13.72 -0.72 -10.10
N LEU A 36 13.82 -0.31 -8.84
CA LEU A 36 14.74 0.76 -8.45
C LEU A 36 16.23 0.41 -8.72
N PRO A 37 16.77 -0.74 -8.27
CA PRO A 37 18.14 -1.14 -8.65
C PRO A 37 18.30 -1.31 -10.16
N LEU A 38 17.28 -1.87 -10.85
CA LEU A 38 17.33 -2.08 -12.29
C LEU A 38 17.50 -0.76 -13.06
N VAL A 39 16.82 0.30 -12.61
CA VAL A 39 16.99 1.64 -13.18
C VAL A 39 18.44 2.11 -13.01
N LEU A 40 19.03 1.99 -11.81
CA LEU A 40 20.41 2.40 -11.58
C LEU A 40 21.43 1.62 -12.42
N ILE A 41 21.19 0.32 -12.64
CA ILE A 41 21.99 -0.51 -13.55
C ILE A 41 21.92 0.03 -14.98
N ILE A 42 20.73 0.40 -15.47
CA ILE A 42 20.55 0.98 -16.82
C ILE A 42 21.31 2.31 -16.97
N PHE A 43 21.35 3.12 -15.91
CA PHE A 43 22.13 4.36 -15.85
C PHE A 43 23.64 4.16 -15.62
N LYS A 44 24.11 2.90 -15.53
CA LYS A 44 25.52 2.52 -15.32
C LYS A 44 26.11 3.03 -14.01
N ASN A 45 25.30 3.11 -12.95
CA ASN A 45 25.80 3.39 -11.62
C ASN A 45 26.54 2.18 -11.05
N GLU A 46 27.69 2.42 -10.42
CA GLU A 46 28.44 1.37 -9.71
C GLU A 46 27.73 0.95 -8.42
N ASP A 47 27.09 1.90 -7.74
CA ASP A 47 26.31 1.66 -6.53
C ASP A 47 24.80 1.62 -6.81
N PHE A 48 24.32 0.45 -7.21
CA PHE A 48 22.92 0.23 -7.58
C PHE A 48 22.04 -0.31 -6.44
N ILE A 49 22.62 -0.70 -5.29
CA ILE A 49 21.88 -1.17 -4.11
C ILE A 49 22.04 -0.14 -2.99
N GLN A 50 20.98 0.58 -2.70
CA GLN A 50 20.97 1.57 -1.63
C GLN A 50 20.56 0.97 -0.27
N ASP A 51 20.94 1.64 0.83
CA ASP A 51 20.67 1.20 2.21
C ASP A 51 19.17 1.05 2.51
N SER A 52 18.33 1.89 1.91
CA SER A 52 16.88 1.81 2.00
C SER A 52 16.20 2.14 0.66
N ILE A 53 14.93 1.74 0.54
CA ILE A 53 14.10 2.07 -0.64
C ILE A 53 13.95 3.59 -0.82
N SER A 54 13.93 4.36 0.26
CA SER A 54 13.83 5.81 0.21
C SER A 54 15.14 6.51 -0.15
N ASP A 55 16.29 5.81 -0.13
CA ASP A 55 17.58 6.42 -0.51
C ASP A 55 17.71 6.57 -2.03
N TYR A 56 16.93 5.81 -2.81
CA TYR A 56 16.78 6.02 -4.25
C TYR A 56 16.20 7.39 -4.62
N TYR A 57 15.71 8.18 -3.65
CA TYR A 57 15.35 9.57 -3.87
C TYR A 57 16.58 10.42 -4.28
N GLY A 58 17.77 10.05 -3.82
CA GLY A 58 19.02 10.75 -4.11
C GLY A 58 19.70 10.36 -5.41
N THR A 59 19.13 9.43 -6.18
CA THR A 59 19.73 8.85 -7.38
C THR A 59 18.89 9.13 -8.63
N GLU A 60 19.33 8.66 -9.79
CA GLU A 60 18.59 8.76 -11.06
C GLU A 60 17.27 7.98 -11.04
N ALA A 61 17.07 7.09 -10.05
CA ALA A 61 15.83 6.35 -9.86
C ALA A 61 14.75 7.13 -9.09
N ARG A 62 15.03 8.38 -8.69
CA ARG A 62 14.12 9.24 -7.92
C ARG A 62 12.71 9.29 -8.50
N ASP A 63 12.58 9.57 -9.79
CA ASP A 63 11.27 9.78 -10.42
C ASP A 63 10.43 8.49 -10.44
N TYR A 64 11.09 7.34 -10.53
CA TYR A 64 10.43 6.04 -10.44
C TYR A 64 9.94 5.78 -9.02
N PHE A 65 10.77 6.02 -8.00
CA PHE A 65 10.37 5.91 -6.60
C PHE A 65 9.16 6.80 -6.30
N VAL A 66 9.25 8.08 -6.65
CA VAL A 66 8.17 9.06 -6.46
C VAL A 66 6.91 8.61 -7.21
N GLY A 67 7.04 8.21 -8.48
CA GLY A 67 5.93 7.71 -9.30
C GLY A 67 5.21 6.50 -8.69
N PHE A 68 5.96 5.54 -8.13
CA PHE A 68 5.37 4.41 -7.42
C PHE A 68 4.63 4.82 -6.15
N MET A 69 5.15 5.79 -5.38
CA MET A 69 4.47 6.29 -4.19
C MET A 69 3.19 7.06 -4.55
N PHE A 70 3.18 7.81 -5.65
CA PHE A 70 1.97 8.44 -6.18
C PHE A 70 0.94 7.38 -6.62
N ALA A 71 1.35 6.38 -7.40
CA ALA A 71 0.46 5.31 -7.82
C ALA A 71 -0.13 4.54 -6.62
N LEU A 72 0.70 4.25 -5.62
CA LEU A 72 0.30 3.64 -4.36
C LEU A 72 -0.74 4.50 -3.62
N GLY A 73 -0.47 5.80 -3.49
CA GLY A 73 -1.38 6.75 -2.84
C GLY A 73 -2.72 6.85 -3.56
N LEU A 74 -2.72 6.97 -4.90
CA LEU A 74 -3.94 7.00 -5.69
C LEU A 74 -4.75 5.70 -5.55
N PHE A 75 -4.08 4.55 -5.62
CA PHE A 75 -4.76 3.27 -5.39
C PHE A 75 -5.36 3.20 -3.99
N LEU A 76 -4.64 3.63 -2.95
CA LEU A 76 -5.19 3.70 -1.60
C LEU A 76 -6.37 4.65 -1.47
N LEU A 77 -6.40 5.82 -2.15
CA LEU A 77 -7.57 6.72 -2.16
C LEU A 77 -8.80 6.09 -2.81
N THR A 78 -8.60 5.30 -3.85
CA THR A 78 -9.73 4.63 -4.54
C THR A 78 -10.28 3.43 -3.76
N TYR A 79 -9.68 3.10 -2.62
CA TYR A 79 -10.03 1.94 -1.82
C TYR A 79 -11.37 2.14 -1.11
N LYS A 80 -12.43 1.68 -1.76
CA LYS A 80 -13.74 1.53 -1.13
C LYS A 80 -13.71 0.27 -0.27
N GLY A 81 -13.47 0.48 1.02
CA GLY A 81 -13.47 -0.55 2.06
C GLY A 81 -14.77 -1.36 2.15
N TYR A 82 -14.76 -2.44 2.92
CA TYR A 82 -15.95 -3.28 3.08
C TYR A 82 -17.02 -2.56 3.93
N LYS A 83 -18.30 -2.73 3.61
CA LYS A 83 -19.46 -1.98 4.15
C LYS A 83 -19.60 -1.95 5.70
N PHE A 84 -18.89 -2.81 6.41
CA PHE A 84 -19.00 -2.99 7.87
C PHE A 84 -17.77 -2.47 8.65
N GLY A 85 -16.92 -1.62 8.07
CA GLY A 85 -15.75 -1.10 8.79
C GLY A 85 -15.17 0.21 8.25
N ASN A 86 -14.32 0.83 9.07
CA ASN A 86 -13.61 2.08 8.78
C ASN A 86 -12.42 1.88 7.82
N ASP A 87 -12.42 0.83 6.99
CA ASP A 87 -11.26 0.46 6.18
C ASP A 87 -10.90 1.57 5.15
N ASN A 88 -11.91 2.32 4.68
CA ASN A 88 -11.75 3.47 3.80
C ASN A 88 -10.98 4.61 4.48
N LEU A 89 -11.21 4.85 5.78
CA LEU A 89 -10.50 5.88 6.53
C LEU A 89 -9.01 5.57 6.61
N PHE A 90 -8.66 4.33 7.00
CA PHE A 90 -7.26 3.93 7.09
C PHE A 90 -6.59 3.86 5.71
N ALA A 91 -7.33 3.53 4.64
CA ALA A 91 -6.79 3.60 3.29
C ALA A 91 -6.48 5.04 2.88
N ASN A 92 -7.38 5.98 3.15
CA ASN A 92 -7.15 7.41 2.88
C ASN A 92 -5.97 7.96 3.68
N LEU A 93 -5.84 7.57 4.95
CA LEU A 93 -4.65 7.92 5.76
C LEU A 93 -3.38 7.35 5.13
N GLY A 94 -3.40 6.07 4.74
CA GLY A 94 -2.29 5.45 4.01
C GLY A 94 -1.94 6.20 2.73
N ALA A 95 -2.93 6.70 1.99
CA ALA A 95 -2.67 7.52 0.81
C ALA A 95 -1.99 8.84 1.13
N VAL A 96 -2.46 9.55 2.15
CA VAL A 96 -1.82 10.80 2.62
C VAL A 96 -0.37 10.54 3.02
N PHE A 97 -0.12 9.45 3.75
CA PHE A 97 1.24 9.07 4.14
C PHE A 97 2.11 8.67 2.95
N ALA A 98 1.59 7.92 1.97
CA ALA A 98 2.31 7.60 0.74
C ALA A 98 2.67 8.87 -0.07
N LEU A 99 1.75 9.83 -0.16
CA LEU A 99 2.04 11.13 -0.78
C LEU A 99 3.05 11.94 0.04
N GLY A 100 3.01 11.85 1.38
CA GLY A 100 4.03 12.42 2.26
C GLY A 100 5.42 11.84 2.00
N VAL A 101 5.53 10.54 1.78
CA VAL A 101 6.79 9.90 1.37
C VAL A 101 7.23 10.41 -0.02
N ALA A 102 6.30 10.54 -0.96
CA ALA A 102 6.58 10.97 -2.33
C ALA A 102 7.06 12.43 -2.42
N LEU A 103 6.41 13.33 -1.69
CA LEU A 103 6.59 14.78 -1.83
C LEU A 103 7.74 15.34 -0.99
N PHE A 104 8.14 14.66 0.08
CA PHE A 104 9.17 15.15 1.00
C PHE A 104 10.46 14.35 0.80
N PRO A 105 11.50 14.90 0.14
CA PRO A 105 12.76 14.19 -0.15
C PRO A 105 13.58 13.82 1.10
N THR A 106 14.19 12.64 1.11
CA THR A 106 15.18 12.22 2.12
C THR A 106 16.49 13.01 2.02
N THR A 107 16.82 13.53 0.84
CA THR A 107 18.02 14.30 0.54
C THR A 107 17.92 15.80 0.83
N SER A 108 16.79 16.27 1.35
CA SER A 108 16.61 17.69 1.70
C SER A 108 17.60 18.15 2.77
N GLU A 109 18.16 19.34 2.60
CA GLU A 109 18.99 20.01 3.62
C GLU A 109 18.21 20.35 4.89
N TYR A 110 16.91 20.61 4.77
CA TYR A 110 16.04 20.91 5.90
C TYR A 110 15.67 19.64 6.67
N LEU A 111 16.05 19.61 7.96
CA LEU A 111 15.71 18.52 8.88
C LEU A 111 14.20 18.26 8.99
N SER A 112 13.39 19.32 8.95
CA SER A 112 11.93 19.21 9.01
C SER A 112 11.34 18.36 7.88
N ILE A 113 11.84 18.52 6.65
CA ILE A 113 11.40 17.73 5.49
C ILE A 113 11.77 16.25 5.68
N ARG A 114 12.99 15.98 6.14
CA ARG A 114 13.45 14.61 6.43
C ARG A 114 12.63 13.94 7.53
N ILE A 115 12.25 14.68 8.57
CA ILE A 115 11.37 14.20 9.64
C ILE A 115 9.96 13.90 9.09
N ILE A 116 9.41 14.78 8.24
CA ILE A 116 8.10 14.55 7.61
C ILE A 116 8.14 13.29 6.75
N HIS A 117 9.18 13.09 5.94
CA HIS A 117 9.35 11.88 5.15
C HIS A 117 9.36 10.64 6.04
N LEU A 118 10.25 10.60 7.04
CA LEU A 118 10.43 9.45 7.92
C LEU A 118 9.15 9.12 8.70
N SER A 119 8.48 10.16 9.22
CA SER A 119 7.21 10.00 9.93
C SER A 119 6.12 9.47 9.01
N SER A 120 6.03 9.99 7.77
CA SER A 120 5.08 9.50 6.77
C SER A 120 5.35 8.05 6.40
N ALA A 121 6.62 7.66 6.21
CA ALA A 121 7.00 6.29 5.92
C ALA A 121 6.61 5.35 7.07
N GLY A 122 6.96 5.70 8.31
CA GLY A 122 6.60 4.92 9.48
C GLY A 122 5.08 4.75 9.65
N LEU A 123 4.31 5.82 9.45
CA LEU A 123 2.85 5.78 9.53
C LEU A 123 2.23 4.97 8.38
N LEU A 124 2.79 5.05 7.16
CA LEU A 124 2.37 4.22 6.04
C LEU A 124 2.54 2.72 6.36
N PHE A 125 3.70 2.33 6.88
CA PHE A 125 3.94 0.94 7.30
C PHE A 125 3.02 0.52 8.44
N ALA A 126 2.75 1.41 9.41
CA ALA A 126 1.79 1.13 10.48
C ALA A 126 0.37 0.90 9.92
N VAL A 127 -0.05 1.67 8.91
CA VAL A 127 -1.33 1.43 8.21
C VAL A 127 -1.32 0.06 7.54
N PHE A 128 -0.26 -0.31 6.80
CA PHE A 128 -0.19 -1.64 6.18
C PHE A 128 -0.20 -2.77 7.19
N ALA A 129 0.53 -2.64 8.30
CA ALA A 129 0.50 -3.59 9.41
C ALA A 129 -0.92 -3.74 9.96
N TYR A 130 -1.65 -2.63 10.19
CA TYR A 130 -3.05 -2.66 10.62
C TYR A 130 -3.97 -3.36 9.61
N PHE A 131 -3.76 -3.13 8.31
CA PHE A 131 -4.51 -3.81 7.25
C PHE A 131 -4.31 -5.33 7.33
N CYS A 132 -3.07 -5.80 7.41
CA CYS A 132 -2.73 -7.23 7.50
C CYS A 132 -3.25 -7.85 8.81
N LEU A 133 -3.02 -7.19 9.95
CA LEU A 133 -3.29 -7.74 11.28
C LEU A 133 -4.74 -7.59 11.73
N VAL A 134 -5.53 -6.69 11.15
CA VAL A 134 -6.91 -6.46 11.60
C VAL A 134 -7.86 -6.61 10.43
N ILE A 135 -7.78 -5.73 9.43
CA ILE A 135 -8.79 -5.62 8.38
C ILE A 135 -8.89 -6.92 7.57
N PHE A 136 -7.75 -7.50 7.17
CA PHE A 136 -7.73 -8.65 6.26
C PHE A 136 -8.13 -9.96 6.95
N LYS A 137 -8.04 -9.99 8.28
CA LYS A 137 -8.42 -11.14 9.11
C LYS A 137 -9.91 -11.15 9.50
N ARG A 138 -10.61 -10.00 9.42
CA ARG A 138 -12.06 -9.90 9.75
C ARG A 138 -12.91 -10.89 8.97
N THR A 139 -13.91 -11.48 9.64
CA THR A 139 -14.93 -12.38 9.06
C THR A 139 -16.31 -11.78 9.27
N LYS A 140 -17.25 -12.01 8.34
CA LYS A 140 -18.62 -11.51 8.49
C LYS A 140 -19.22 -12.05 9.80
N PRO A 141 -20.01 -11.25 10.54
CA PRO A 141 -20.70 -11.71 11.75
C PRO A 141 -21.52 -12.99 11.46
N GLY A 142 -21.41 -14.00 12.33
CA GLY A 142 -22.07 -15.30 12.16
C GLY A 142 -21.44 -16.24 11.12
N GLY A 143 -20.43 -15.79 10.37
CA GLY A 143 -19.72 -16.60 9.39
C GLY A 143 -18.53 -17.36 10.00
N LYS A 144 -18.35 -18.63 9.62
CA LYS A 144 -17.14 -19.39 9.93
C LYS A 144 -16.07 -19.16 8.86
N PRO A 145 -14.80 -18.88 9.22
CA PRO A 145 -13.73 -18.73 8.24
C PRO A 145 -13.42 -20.07 7.57
N THR A 146 -13.23 -20.05 6.26
CA THR A 146 -12.78 -21.20 5.47
C THR A 146 -11.35 -21.60 5.85
N ASP A 147 -10.93 -22.82 5.55
CA ASP A 147 -9.58 -23.29 5.90
C ASP A 147 -8.48 -22.50 5.18
N MET A 148 -8.69 -22.16 3.89
CA MET A 148 -7.80 -21.25 3.16
C MET A 148 -7.63 -19.89 3.85
N LYS A 149 -8.71 -19.37 4.45
CA LYS A 149 -8.67 -18.10 5.17
C LYS A 149 -7.88 -18.21 6.46
N LYS A 150 -7.97 -19.34 7.19
CA LYS A 150 -7.17 -19.59 8.40
C LYS A 150 -5.68 -19.60 8.08
N THR A 151 -5.27 -20.30 7.01
CA THR A 151 -3.87 -20.33 6.55
C THR A 151 -3.37 -18.93 6.20
N ARG A 152 -4.14 -18.16 5.43
CA ARG A 152 -3.81 -16.78 5.09
C ARG A 152 -3.69 -15.87 6.32
N ASN A 153 -4.60 -15.99 7.28
CA ASN A 153 -4.57 -15.20 8.50
C ASN A 153 -3.33 -15.52 9.37
N LYS A 154 -2.88 -16.77 9.36
CA LYS A 154 -1.62 -17.17 9.99
C LYS A 154 -0.42 -16.49 9.31
N PHE A 155 -0.39 -16.49 7.98
CA PHE A 155 0.65 -15.80 7.21
C PHE A 155 0.75 -14.31 7.57
N TYR A 156 -0.38 -13.58 7.57
CA TYR A 156 -0.43 -12.15 7.94
C TYR A 156 -0.03 -11.82 9.38
N THR A 157 0.13 -12.82 10.25
CA THR A 157 0.50 -12.60 11.66
C THR A 157 1.98 -12.94 11.89
N ILE A 158 2.58 -13.78 11.04
CA ILE A 158 3.98 -14.22 11.18
C ILE A 158 4.90 -13.34 10.33
N CYS A 159 4.46 -12.99 9.12
CA CYS A 159 5.14 -12.08 8.20
C CYS A 159 4.66 -10.66 8.42
#